data_AF-A0A533B2X5-F1
#
_entry.id   AF-A0A533B2X5-F1
#
_cell.length_a   1.000
_cell.length_b   1.000
_cell.length_c   1.000
_cell.angle_alpha   90.00
_cell.angle_beta   90.00
_cell.angle_gamma   90.00
#
_symmetry.space_group_name_H-M   'P 1'
#
loop_
_entity.id
_entity.type
_entity.pdbx_description
1 polymer ?
#
loop_
_entity_poly.entity_id
_entity_poly.type
_entity_poly.pdbx_seq_one_letter_code
_entity_poly.pdbx_strand_id
1 'polypeptide(L)'
;MTAAHPNSDKPSRQKQNKAPDINLEKVVARIQQMMDPKSTVTHNELLEDRVGNKRQCDVVIRGHFGGRFVLGIIECKDHSRKKGPDAIEAFSKKSENLGANIRIMVSKKGFTKQALQLAKHENIGCLSILPTPSEQVGFSIGDVWYGIISKWTHVRLEIHFALQSTPLPTFDANTVRWKGKSVGKWFLRELFTKYKNETKNGQMTLTLKFTEPRIMEIEGSEYPVDGISCHAIHIYQKKKKWVSWSGDAFYDWHAGQLKIPANGTVVGSAIETDLTAWSDYDGDIPQAEQYNGLMRAILYDSQKWDTTEDSEVPDLASL
;
A
#
# COMPACT_ATOMS: atom_id res chain seq x y z
N MET A 1 -23.69 -48.03 49.11
CA MET A 1 -23.82 -47.39 47.79
C MET A 1 -22.77 -46.30 47.68
N THR A 2 -21.69 -46.62 46.97
CA THR A 2 -20.60 -45.75 46.54
C THR A 2 -21.00 -45.04 45.25
N ALA A 3 -20.68 -43.76 45.11
CA ALA A 3 -20.49 -43.16 43.80
C ALA A 3 -19.53 -41.96 43.93
N ALA A 4 -18.34 -42.13 43.35
CA ALA A 4 -17.36 -41.10 43.10
C ALA A 4 -17.90 -40.07 42.10
N HIS A 5 -17.39 -38.83 42.17
CA HIS A 5 -17.56 -37.83 41.12
C HIS A 5 -16.21 -37.51 40.45
N PRO A 6 -16.18 -37.31 39.12
CA PRO A 6 -14.96 -37.26 38.35
C PRO A 6 -14.37 -35.84 38.28
N ASN A 7 -13.05 -35.85 38.14
CA ASN A 7 -12.18 -34.73 37.85
C ASN A 7 -12.56 -34.06 36.51
N SER A 8 -12.55 -32.72 36.45
CA SER A 8 -12.58 -31.97 35.18
C SER A 8 -11.42 -30.97 35.16
N ASP A 9 -10.34 -31.40 34.52
CA ASP A 9 -9.20 -30.57 34.15
C ASP A 9 -9.64 -29.38 33.29
N LYS A 10 -9.28 -28.16 33.72
CA LYS A 10 -9.33 -26.97 32.86
C LYS A 10 -8.04 -26.93 32.05
N PRO A 11 -8.10 -26.80 30.71
CA PRO A 11 -6.89 -26.71 29.91
C PRO A 11 -6.12 -25.43 30.24
N SER A 12 -4.84 -25.60 30.56
CA SER A 12 -3.88 -24.54 30.77
C SER A 12 -3.76 -23.68 29.50
N ARG A 13 -3.91 -22.36 29.65
CA ARG A 13 -3.61 -21.40 28.58
C ARG A 13 -2.15 -21.59 28.16
N GLN A 14 -1.94 -22.15 26.98
CA GLN A 14 -0.63 -22.19 26.33
C GLN A 14 -0.08 -20.76 26.25
N LYS A 15 1.07 -20.54 26.89
CA LYS A 15 1.85 -19.30 26.76
C LYS A 15 2.21 -19.15 25.28
N GLN A 16 1.57 -18.20 24.61
CA GLN A 16 2.03 -17.74 23.31
C GLN A 16 3.46 -17.23 23.46
N ASN A 17 4.38 -17.79 22.67
CA ASN A 17 5.78 -17.37 22.61
C ASN A 17 5.84 -15.89 22.25
N LYS A 18 6.15 -15.05 23.24
CA LYS A 18 6.33 -13.60 23.05
C LYS A 18 7.62 -13.41 22.25
N ALA A 19 7.53 -12.75 21.09
CA ALA A 19 8.71 -12.32 20.34
C ALA A 19 9.69 -11.58 21.28
N PRO A 20 11.01 -11.66 21.06
CA PRO A 20 11.99 -11.01 21.92
C PRO A 20 11.66 -9.53 22.05
N ASP A 21 11.53 -9.05 23.28
CA ASP A 21 11.19 -7.66 23.59
C ASP A 21 12.33 -6.77 23.10
N ILE A 22 12.11 -6.06 21.99
CA ILE A 22 13.11 -5.18 21.41
C ILE A 22 13.30 -3.99 22.36
N ASN A 23 14.50 -3.90 22.93
CA ASN A 23 14.88 -2.75 23.76
C ASN A 23 14.90 -1.49 22.88
N LEU A 24 13.89 -0.63 23.09
CA LEU A 24 13.68 0.59 22.31
C LEU A 24 14.91 1.50 22.33
N GLU A 25 15.55 1.67 23.48
CA GLU A 25 16.70 2.57 23.66
C GLU A 25 17.89 2.13 22.79
N LYS A 26 18.18 0.82 22.76
CA LYS A 26 19.26 0.27 21.92
C LYS A 26 19.00 0.47 20.43
N VAL A 27 17.76 0.29 19.99
CA VAL A 27 17.40 0.51 18.58
C VAL A 27 17.50 1.99 18.23
N VAL A 28 16.99 2.88 19.08
CA VAL A 28 17.08 4.33 18.90
C VAL A 28 18.55 4.77 18.85
N ALA A 29 19.38 4.31 19.78
CA ALA A 29 20.81 4.62 19.80
C ALA A 29 21.52 4.16 18.51
N ARG A 30 21.23 2.94 18.06
CA ARG A 30 21.80 2.41 16.80
C ARG A 30 21.40 3.24 15.59
N ILE A 31 20.09 3.52 15.40
CA ILE A 31 19.61 4.32 14.27
C ILE A 31 20.20 5.73 14.34
N GLN A 32 20.27 6.33 15.53
CA GLN A 32 20.86 7.65 15.72
C GLN A 32 22.35 7.69 15.39
N GLN A 33 23.11 6.65 15.76
CA GLN A 33 24.53 6.51 15.39
C GLN A 33 24.71 6.37 13.87
N MET A 34 23.77 5.74 13.18
CA MET A 34 23.77 5.66 11.71
C MET A 34 23.47 7.02 11.06
N MET A 35 22.60 7.83 11.67
CA MET A 35 22.25 9.17 11.19
C MET A 35 23.42 10.16 11.33
N ASP A 36 24.21 10.06 12.40
CA ASP A 36 25.40 10.87 12.59
C ASP A 36 26.61 10.00 13.02
N PRO A 37 27.29 9.36 12.04
CA PRO A 37 28.39 8.43 12.31
C PRO A 37 29.59 9.04 13.03
N LYS A 38 29.72 10.38 13.06
CA LYS A 38 30.82 11.09 13.72
C LYS A 38 30.52 11.45 15.17
N SER A 39 29.25 11.40 15.57
CA SER A 39 28.87 11.57 16.98
C SER A 39 29.19 10.33 17.80
N THR A 40 29.31 10.52 19.11
CA THR A 40 29.27 9.43 20.09
C THR A 40 27.84 9.29 20.58
N VAL A 41 27.22 8.13 20.32
CA VAL A 41 25.87 7.81 20.81
C VAL A 41 25.96 6.69 21.84
N THR A 42 25.48 6.95 23.04
CA THR A 42 25.41 5.98 24.16
C THR A 42 23.97 5.80 24.60
N HIS A 43 23.66 4.67 25.24
CA HIS A 43 22.35 4.41 25.83
C HIS A 43 22.48 4.10 27.32
N ASN A 44 21.42 4.35 28.08
CA ASN A 44 21.34 4.07 29.52
C ASN A 44 22.49 4.73 30.34
N GLU A 45 22.72 6.02 30.12
CA GLU A 45 23.81 6.79 30.74
C GLU A 45 23.31 7.68 31.90
N LEU A 46 24.12 7.85 32.95
CA LEU A 46 23.87 8.81 34.02
C LEU A 46 24.59 10.13 33.74
N LEU A 47 23.82 11.23 33.64
CA LEU A 47 24.34 12.58 33.53
C LEU A 47 24.08 13.38 34.79
N GLU A 48 24.99 14.28 35.14
CA GLU A 48 24.81 15.21 36.25
C GLU A 48 23.99 16.43 35.78
N ASP A 49 22.93 16.78 36.51
CA ASP A 49 22.18 18.01 36.26
C ASP A 49 22.85 19.23 36.89
N ARG A 50 22.35 20.43 36.57
CA ARG A 50 22.91 21.72 37.01
C ARG A 50 23.06 21.91 38.53
N VAL A 51 22.49 21.05 39.37
CA VAL A 51 22.63 21.11 40.84
C VAL A 51 23.32 19.87 41.42
N GLY A 52 23.95 19.05 40.58
CA GLY A 52 24.75 17.90 41.01
C GLY A 52 24.00 16.57 41.10
N ASN A 53 22.72 16.50 40.72
CA ASN A 53 21.99 15.22 40.79
C ASN A 53 22.24 14.37 39.55
N LYS A 54 22.42 13.06 39.75
CA LYS A 54 22.52 12.10 38.66
C LYS A 54 21.14 11.80 38.06
N ARG A 55 21.00 11.91 36.75
CA ARG A 55 19.79 11.63 35.97
C ARG A 55 20.07 10.56 34.93
N GLN A 56 19.26 9.51 34.94
CA GLN A 56 19.28 8.49 33.90
C GLN A 56 18.80 9.08 32.57
N CYS A 57 19.56 8.86 31.50
CA CYS A 57 19.22 9.25 30.13
C CYS A 57 19.19 8.02 29.24
N ASP A 58 18.09 7.86 28.51
CA ASP A 58 17.84 6.66 27.71
C ASP A 58 18.83 6.58 26.55
N VAL A 59 19.05 7.70 25.83
CA VAL A 59 20.11 7.84 24.83
C VAL A 59 20.74 9.24 24.93
N VAL A 60 22.06 9.29 24.85
CA VAL A 60 22.86 10.52 24.85
C VAL A 60 23.67 10.60 23.56
N ILE A 61 23.67 11.78 22.95
CA ILE A 61 24.45 12.09 21.75
C ILE A 61 25.48 13.16 22.12
N ARG A 62 26.74 12.93 21.78
CA ARG A 62 27.80 13.92 21.92
C ARG A 62 28.46 14.15 20.57
N GLY A 63 28.55 15.40 20.16
CA GLY A 63 29.16 15.77 18.89
C GLY A 63 29.70 17.20 18.92
N HIS A 64 30.18 17.64 17.77
CA HIS A 64 30.62 19.01 17.55
C HIS A 64 29.93 19.59 16.32
N PHE A 65 29.44 20.82 16.44
CA PHE A 65 28.87 21.58 15.33
C PHE A 65 29.45 22.99 15.32
N GLY A 66 30.06 23.39 14.21
CA GLY A 66 30.70 24.71 14.09
C GLY A 66 31.78 24.96 15.16
N GLY A 67 32.55 23.92 15.54
CA GLY A 67 33.58 23.99 16.58
C GLY A 67 33.05 24.05 18.02
N ARG A 68 31.74 23.96 18.24
CA ARG A 68 31.12 23.96 19.56
C ARG A 68 30.67 22.55 19.94
N PHE A 69 30.81 22.20 21.21
CA PHE A 69 30.25 20.98 21.77
C PHE A 69 28.72 21.02 21.71
N VAL A 70 28.11 19.89 21.35
CA VAL A 70 26.66 19.71 21.30
C VAL A 70 26.29 18.46 22.11
N LEU A 71 25.35 18.65 23.04
CA LEU A 71 24.72 17.59 23.81
C LEU A 71 23.30 17.33 23.30
N GLY A 72 23.04 16.11 22.85
CA GLY A 72 21.71 15.62 22.53
C GLY A 72 21.22 14.63 23.58
N ILE A 73 19.94 14.71 23.94
CA ILE A 73 19.27 13.73 24.80
C ILE A 73 18.02 13.22 24.09
N ILE A 74 17.86 11.90 24.09
CA ILE A 74 16.64 11.24 23.63
C ILE A 74 15.99 10.49 24.80
N GLU A 75 14.70 10.72 25.00
CA GLU A 75 13.87 9.95 25.94
C GLU A 75 12.99 8.96 25.16
N CYS A 76 13.03 7.70 25.55
CA CYS A 76 12.33 6.59 24.93
C CYS A 76 11.09 6.21 25.74
N LYS A 77 9.93 6.14 25.09
CA LYS A 77 8.65 5.81 25.71
C LYS A 77 8.01 4.59 25.06
N ASP A 78 8.28 3.44 25.67
CA ASP A 78 7.75 2.14 25.28
C ASP A 78 6.44 1.80 26.03
N HIS A 79 5.37 2.53 25.72
CA HIS A 79 4.06 2.25 26.32
C HIS A 79 3.06 1.88 25.23
N SER A 80 2.00 1.17 25.61
CA SER A 80 0.90 0.75 24.74
C SER A 80 -0.01 1.89 24.25
N ARG A 81 0.20 3.13 24.73
CA ARG A 81 -0.63 4.30 24.41
C ARG A 81 0.21 5.49 23.97
N LYS A 82 -0.42 6.35 23.15
CA LYS A 82 0.13 7.64 22.72
C LYS A 82 0.53 8.51 23.92
N LYS A 83 1.57 9.32 23.74
CA LYS A 83 2.07 10.23 24.77
C LYS A 83 1.28 11.54 24.80
N GLY A 84 0.90 11.94 26.01
CA GLY A 84 0.23 13.21 26.31
C GLY A 84 1.20 14.34 26.65
N PRO A 85 0.69 15.56 26.87
CA PRO A 85 1.48 16.75 27.23
C PRO A 85 2.40 16.56 28.44
N ASP A 86 1.93 15.89 29.51
CA ASP A 86 2.71 15.69 30.75
C ASP A 86 4.08 15.04 30.51
N ALA A 87 4.15 14.11 29.55
CA ALA A 87 5.41 13.47 29.18
C ALA A 87 6.39 14.47 28.56
N ILE A 88 5.89 15.38 27.73
CA ILE A 88 6.67 16.44 27.08
C ILE A 88 7.14 17.45 28.12
N GLU A 89 6.28 17.88 29.05
CA GLU A 89 6.65 18.83 30.12
C GLU A 89 7.77 18.28 31.01
N ALA A 90 7.60 17.04 31.49
CA ALA A 90 8.59 16.37 32.32
C ALA A 90 9.93 16.23 31.58
N PHE A 91 9.89 15.87 30.30
CA PHE A 91 11.11 15.76 29.49
C PHE A 91 11.75 17.11 29.16
N SER A 92 10.95 18.15 28.87
CA SER A 92 11.45 19.50 28.63
C SER A 92 12.25 19.97 29.84
N LYS A 93 11.68 19.83 31.05
CA LYS A 93 12.38 20.26 32.26
C LYS A 93 13.63 19.45 32.57
N LYS A 94 13.57 18.12 32.39
CA LYS A 94 14.72 17.22 32.57
C LYS A 94 15.86 17.60 31.64
N SER A 95 15.59 17.75 30.35
CA SER A 95 16.60 18.04 29.33
C SER A 95 17.16 19.45 29.43
N GLU A 96 16.37 20.44 29.84
CA GLU A 96 16.82 21.79 30.16
C GLU A 96 17.81 21.78 31.35
N ASN A 97 17.48 21.08 32.43
CA ASN A 97 18.36 20.97 33.61
C ASN A 97 19.69 20.27 33.31
N LEU A 98 19.72 19.43 32.27
CA LEU A 98 20.91 18.72 31.79
C LEU A 98 21.69 19.52 30.73
N GLY A 99 21.21 20.71 30.33
CA GLY A 99 21.88 21.55 29.34
C GLY A 99 21.87 20.98 27.92
N ALA A 100 20.86 20.17 27.56
CA ALA A 100 20.77 19.57 26.24
C ALA A 100 20.47 20.62 25.15
N ASN A 101 21.25 20.60 24.07
CA ASN A 101 21.02 21.40 22.88
C ASN A 101 19.99 20.76 21.94
N ILE A 102 20.05 19.43 21.80
CA ILE A 102 19.13 18.64 20.97
C ILE A 102 18.26 17.81 21.89
N ARG A 103 16.94 17.93 21.74
CA ARG A 103 15.95 17.27 22.60
C ARG A 103 14.97 16.49 21.75
N ILE A 104 14.93 15.17 21.94
CA ILE A 104 14.07 14.27 21.16
C ILE A 104 13.31 13.37 22.12
N MET A 105 12.02 13.17 21.88
CA MET A 105 11.25 12.09 22.48
C MET A 105 10.89 11.07 21.42
N VAL A 106 11.18 9.81 21.69
CA VAL A 106 10.78 8.67 20.86
C VAL A 106 9.65 7.91 21.54
N SER A 107 8.57 7.61 20.81
CA SER A 107 7.49 6.74 21.32
C SER A 107 7.15 5.62 20.34
N LYS A 108 6.94 4.39 20.83
CA LYS A 108 6.46 3.27 19.98
C LYS A 108 5.06 3.49 19.40
N LYS A 109 4.18 4.25 20.08
CA LYS A 109 2.77 4.45 19.68
C LYS A 109 2.45 5.87 19.22
N GLY A 110 3.43 6.76 19.24
CA GLY A 110 3.28 8.16 18.84
C GLY A 110 2.73 9.07 19.93
N PHE A 111 2.18 10.21 19.49
CA PHE A 111 1.85 11.35 20.35
C PHE A 111 0.42 11.82 20.12
N THR A 112 -0.17 12.44 21.14
CA THR A 112 -1.43 13.16 21.01
C THR A 112 -1.21 14.51 20.31
N LYS A 113 -2.28 15.10 19.73
CA LYS A 113 -2.18 16.41 19.06
C LYS A 113 -1.68 17.50 20.01
N GLN A 114 -2.19 17.53 21.24
CA GLN A 114 -1.78 18.47 22.29
C GLN A 114 -0.30 18.30 22.65
N ALA A 115 0.18 17.05 22.77
CA ALA A 115 1.59 16.78 23.02
C ALA A 115 2.50 17.28 21.88
N LEU A 116 2.09 17.09 20.62
CA LEU A 116 2.85 17.60 19.46
C LEU A 116 2.90 19.13 19.44
N GLN A 117 1.78 19.81 19.74
CA GLN A 117 1.75 21.27 19.83
C GLN A 117 2.71 21.79 20.91
N LEU A 118 2.67 21.19 22.10
CA LEU A 118 3.57 21.56 23.19
C LEU A 118 5.02 21.24 22.84
N ALA A 119 5.31 20.05 22.29
CA ALA A 119 6.67 19.67 21.92
C ALA A 119 7.27 20.63 20.89
N LYS A 120 6.46 21.12 19.95
CA LYS A 120 6.90 22.14 18.99
C LYS A 120 7.26 23.46 19.68
N HIS A 121 6.44 23.92 20.62
CA HIS A 121 6.74 25.11 21.44
C HIS A 121 8.04 24.94 22.24
N GLU A 122 8.20 23.77 22.85
CA GLU A 122 9.37 23.41 23.65
C GLU A 122 10.60 23.04 22.81
N ASN A 123 10.56 23.11 21.47
CA ASN A 123 11.64 22.67 20.57
C ASN A 123 12.11 21.23 20.84
N ILE A 124 11.15 20.31 21.00
CA ILE A 124 11.35 18.87 21.18
C ILE A 124 10.92 18.13 19.91
N GLY A 125 11.85 17.37 19.33
CA GLY A 125 11.55 16.46 18.23
C GLY A 125 10.71 15.27 18.71
N CYS A 126 9.65 14.93 17.98
CA CYS A 126 8.79 13.79 18.31
C CYS A 126 8.94 12.72 17.23
N LEU A 127 9.56 11.59 17.59
CA LEU A 127 9.87 10.51 16.65
C LEU A 127 9.22 9.18 17.06
N SER A 128 9.07 8.29 16.10
CA SER A 128 8.80 6.85 16.32
C SER A 128 9.79 6.02 15.52
N ILE A 129 10.20 4.87 16.03
CA ILE A 129 10.87 3.86 15.19
C ILE A 129 9.84 3.21 14.26
N LEU A 130 10.29 2.72 13.11
CA LEU A 130 9.46 1.82 12.32
C LEU A 130 9.30 0.48 13.04
N PRO A 131 8.06 -0.01 13.26
CA PRO A 131 7.86 -1.29 13.92
C PRO A 131 8.46 -2.43 13.10
N THR A 132 9.02 -3.42 13.78
CA THR A 132 9.34 -4.69 13.12
C THR A 132 8.04 -5.37 12.66
N PRO A 133 8.05 -6.21 11.59
CA PRO A 133 6.85 -6.89 11.11
C PRO A 133 6.09 -7.65 12.21
N SER A 134 6.80 -8.22 13.20
CA SER A 134 6.20 -8.93 14.34
C SER A 134 5.56 -8.03 15.41
N GLU A 135 5.82 -6.71 15.40
CA GLU A 135 5.32 -5.75 16.40
C GLU A 135 4.16 -4.87 15.90
N GLN A 136 3.69 -5.08 14.66
CA GLN A 136 2.70 -4.22 14.01
C GLN A 136 1.27 -4.33 14.59
N VAL A 137 1.05 -5.17 15.60
CA VAL A 137 -0.27 -5.35 16.21
C VAL A 137 -0.72 -4.04 16.88
N GLY A 138 -1.73 -3.41 16.28
CA GLY A 138 -2.40 -2.20 16.78
C GLY A 138 -1.68 -0.87 16.52
N PHE A 139 -0.49 -0.86 15.90
CA PHE A 139 0.15 0.37 15.41
C PHE A 139 1.12 0.04 14.28
N SER A 140 0.94 0.70 13.14
CA SER A 140 1.87 0.67 12.02
C SER A 140 2.02 2.06 11.43
N ILE A 141 3.19 2.30 10.86
CA ILE A 141 3.50 3.48 10.06
C ILE A 141 3.51 2.98 8.63
N GLY A 142 2.84 3.66 7.72
CA GLY A 142 2.49 3.09 6.43
C GLY A 142 1.80 4.12 5.56
N ASP A 143 1.45 3.67 4.36
CA ASP A 143 0.68 4.44 3.40
C ASP A 143 -0.43 3.60 2.80
N VAL A 144 -1.47 4.29 2.32
CA VAL A 144 -2.49 3.66 1.49
C VAL A 144 -1.97 3.59 0.05
N TRP A 145 -1.90 2.39 -0.48
CA TRP A 145 -1.68 2.12 -1.90
C TRP A 145 -3.01 1.88 -2.59
N TYR A 146 -3.06 2.19 -3.89
CA TYR A 146 -4.27 2.07 -4.69
C TYR A 146 -4.09 1.08 -5.82
N GLY A 147 -5.18 0.40 -6.17
CA GLY A 147 -5.25 -0.52 -7.31
C GLY A 147 -6.39 -0.11 -8.23
N ILE A 148 -6.22 -0.32 -9.53
CA ILE A 148 -7.29 -0.19 -10.51
C ILE A 148 -7.38 -1.51 -11.27
N ILE A 149 -8.56 -2.13 -11.24
CA ILE A 149 -8.91 -3.28 -12.07
C ILE A 149 -9.75 -2.75 -13.22
N SER A 150 -9.31 -2.97 -14.46
CA SER A 150 -10.02 -2.55 -15.67
C SER A 150 -9.98 -3.68 -16.70
N LYS A 151 -11.10 -4.38 -16.89
CA LYS A 151 -11.16 -5.55 -17.79
C LYS A 151 -12.50 -5.68 -18.48
N TRP A 152 -12.45 -6.22 -19.70
CA TRP A 152 -13.62 -6.70 -20.42
C TRP A 152 -13.83 -8.18 -20.13
N THR A 153 -15.06 -8.54 -19.82
CA THR A 153 -15.48 -9.92 -19.54
C THR A 153 -16.74 -10.25 -20.32
N HIS A 154 -17.11 -11.53 -20.36
CA HIS A 154 -18.34 -11.99 -21.03
C HIS A 154 -18.44 -11.50 -22.48
N VAL A 155 -17.31 -11.48 -23.20
CA VAL A 155 -17.27 -11.09 -24.61
C VAL A 155 -17.98 -12.18 -25.43
N ARG A 156 -19.06 -11.80 -26.12
CA ARG A 156 -19.91 -12.71 -26.91
C ARG A 156 -20.20 -12.09 -28.26
N LEU A 157 -20.26 -12.92 -29.30
CA LEU A 157 -20.70 -12.51 -30.63
C LEU A 157 -22.16 -12.87 -30.84
N GLU A 158 -22.86 -11.99 -31.55
CA GLU A 158 -24.19 -12.21 -32.12
C GLU A 158 -24.06 -12.02 -33.64
N ILE A 159 -24.50 -13.01 -34.41
CA ILE A 159 -24.43 -13.00 -35.87
C ILE A 159 -25.81 -12.66 -36.44
N HIS A 160 -25.85 -11.61 -37.26
CA HIS A 160 -27.06 -11.19 -37.97
C HIS A 160 -27.02 -11.83 -39.37
N PHE A 161 -27.66 -12.99 -39.53
CA PHE A 161 -27.68 -13.74 -40.79
C PHE A 161 -28.58 -13.07 -41.84
N ALA A 162 -28.16 -13.09 -43.10
CA ALA A 162 -28.94 -12.63 -44.26
C ALA A 162 -29.95 -13.68 -44.76
N LEU A 163 -30.49 -14.48 -43.84
CA LEU A 163 -31.39 -15.61 -44.12
C LEU A 163 -32.74 -15.35 -43.44
N GLN A 164 -33.82 -15.91 -44.01
CA GLN A 164 -35.17 -15.77 -43.45
C GLN A 164 -35.34 -16.46 -42.08
N SER A 165 -34.49 -17.43 -41.75
CA SER A 165 -34.50 -18.16 -40.48
C SER A 165 -33.09 -18.33 -39.94
N THR A 166 -32.93 -18.26 -38.62
CA THR A 166 -31.64 -18.46 -37.94
C THR A 166 -31.12 -19.89 -38.20
N PRO A 167 -30.00 -20.06 -38.92
CA PRO A 167 -29.50 -21.39 -39.27
C PRO A 167 -28.86 -22.11 -38.07
N LEU A 168 -28.38 -21.35 -37.08
CA LEU A 168 -27.67 -21.86 -35.91
C LEU A 168 -28.20 -21.21 -34.62
N PRO A 169 -28.76 -21.99 -33.68
CA PRO A 169 -29.25 -21.44 -32.40
C PRO A 169 -28.11 -21.04 -31.45
N THR A 170 -26.94 -21.69 -31.57
CA THR A 170 -25.72 -21.42 -30.79
C THR A 170 -24.50 -21.74 -31.63
N PHE A 171 -23.35 -21.14 -31.33
CA PHE A 171 -22.07 -21.43 -31.97
C PHE A 171 -20.91 -21.05 -31.04
N ASP A 172 -19.72 -21.62 -31.26
CA ASP A 172 -18.50 -21.11 -30.63
C ASP A 172 -17.96 -19.87 -31.37
N ALA A 173 -17.98 -18.72 -30.69
CA ALA A 173 -17.47 -17.45 -31.22
C ALA A 173 -16.00 -17.51 -31.68
N ASN A 174 -15.19 -18.42 -31.13
CA ASN A 174 -13.80 -18.62 -31.54
C ASN A 174 -13.65 -19.26 -32.92
N THR A 175 -14.71 -19.85 -33.46
CA THR A 175 -14.71 -20.49 -34.79
C THR A 175 -15.11 -19.53 -35.91
N VAL A 176 -15.63 -18.34 -35.59
CA VAL A 176 -16.09 -17.39 -36.60
C VAL A 176 -14.90 -16.82 -37.37
N ARG A 177 -14.90 -16.99 -38.69
CA ARG A 177 -13.85 -16.52 -39.60
C ARG A 177 -14.43 -15.75 -40.77
N TRP A 178 -13.68 -14.75 -41.23
CA TRP A 178 -13.90 -14.10 -42.51
C TRP A 178 -12.57 -14.06 -43.27
N LYS A 179 -12.55 -14.63 -44.48
CA LYS A 179 -11.31 -14.80 -45.28
C LYS A 179 -10.19 -15.47 -44.47
N GLY A 180 -10.53 -16.50 -43.70
CA GLY A 180 -9.60 -17.24 -42.84
C GLY A 180 -9.16 -16.52 -41.55
N LYS A 181 -9.60 -15.28 -41.31
CA LYS A 181 -9.20 -14.46 -40.14
C LYS A 181 -10.27 -14.47 -39.04
N SER A 182 -9.86 -14.51 -37.78
CA SER A 182 -10.77 -14.53 -36.63
C SER A 182 -11.56 -13.23 -36.49
N VAL A 183 -12.88 -13.33 -36.52
CA VAL A 183 -13.79 -12.18 -36.33
C VAL A 183 -13.81 -11.70 -34.87
N GLY A 184 -13.75 -12.62 -33.92
CA GLY A 184 -13.73 -12.26 -32.49
C GLY A 184 -12.55 -11.34 -32.13
N LYS A 185 -11.40 -11.54 -32.77
CA LYS A 185 -10.21 -10.68 -32.60
C LYS A 185 -10.46 -9.23 -33.02
N TRP A 186 -11.35 -8.96 -33.96
CA TRP A 186 -11.66 -7.59 -34.41
C TRP A 186 -12.27 -6.77 -33.27
N PHE A 187 -13.24 -7.36 -32.57
CA PHE A 187 -13.90 -6.70 -31.44
C PHE A 187 -13.01 -6.65 -30.21
N LEU A 188 -12.21 -7.68 -29.93
CA LEU A 188 -11.23 -7.64 -28.84
C LEU A 188 -10.22 -6.50 -29.04
N ARG A 189 -9.71 -6.31 -30.26
CA ARG A 189 -8.84 -5.19 -30.59
C ARG A 189 -9.53 -3.86 -30.32
N GLU A 190 -10.75 -3.66 -30.81
CA GLU A 190 -11.51 -2.43 -30.58
C GLU A 190 -11.69 -2.15 -29.07
N LEU A 191 -12.13 -3.15 -28.29
CA LEU A 191 -12.33 -3.05 -26.84
C LEU A 191 -11.01 -2.70 -26.10
N PHE A 192 -9.91 -3.34 -26.48
CA PHE A 192 -8.60 -3.19 -25.81
C PHE A 192 -7.76 -2.01 -26.31
N THR A 193 -8.16 -1.35 -27.39
CA THR A 193 -7.43 -0.20 -27.95
C THR A 193 -8.23 1.09 -27.79
N LYS A 194 -9.43 1.16 -28.39
CA LYS A 194 -10.27 2.37 -28.40
C LYS A 194 -10.95 2.60 -27.06
N TYR A 195 -11.42 1.53 -26.43
CA TYR A 195 -12.12 1.58 -25.15
C TYR A 195 -11.23 1.23 -23.95
N LYS A 196 -9.91 1.23 -24.12
CA LYS A 196 -8.92 0.89 -23.06
C LYS A 196 -9.00 1.78 -21.81
N ASN A 197 -9.50 3.01 -21.97
CA ASN A 197 -9.62 4.01 -20.91
C ASN A 197 -11.06 4.16 -20.39
N GLU A 198 -11.95 3.21 -20.70
CA GLU A 198 -13.29 3.19 -20.10
C GLU A 198 -13.15 3.10 -18.58
N THR A 199 -13.98 3.86 -17.86
CA THR A 199 -13.97 3.93 -16.40
C THR A 199 -15.33 3.57 -15.79
N LYS A 200 -16.34 3.38 -16.63
CA LYS A 200 -17.68 2.98 -16.21
C LYS A 200 -17.80 1.47 -16.21
N ASN A 201 -18.41 0.95 -15.16
CA ASN A 201 -18.94 -0.41 -15.17
C ASN A 201 -20.17 -0.46 -16.07
N GLY A 202 -20.32 -1.56 -16.81
CA GLY A 202 -21.56 -1.77 -17.56
C GLY A 202 -21.41 -2.66 -18.78
N GLN A 203 -22.56 -2.89 -19.43
CA GLN A 203 -22.62 -3.57 -20.71
C GLN A 203 -22.26 -2.61 -21.85
N MET A 204 -21.50 -3.11 -22.81
CA MET A 204 -21.22 -2.45 -24.07
C MET A 204 -21.64 -3.37 -25.21
N THR A 205 -22.22 -2.78 -26.24
CA THR A 205 -22.50 -3.47 -27.51
C THR A 205 -21.82 -2.71 -28.64
N LEU A 206 -20.99 -3.42 -29.40
CA LEU A 206 -20.38 -2.93 -30.64
C LEU A 206 -21.08 -3.62 -31.80
N THR A 207 -21.64 -2.86 -32.74
CA THR A 207 -22.36 -3.42 -33.89
C THR A 207 -21.66 -3.00 -35.18
N LEU A 208 -21.32 -3.99 -36.00
CA LEU A 208 -20.83 -3.84 -37.36
C LEU A 208 -21.94 -4.29 -38.32
N LYS A 209 -22.39 -3.37 -39.19
CA LYS A 209 -23.35 -3.68 -40.26
C LYS A 209 -22.65 -3.59 -41.60
N PHE A 210 -22.81 -4.61 -42.44
CA PHE A 210 -22.27 -4.60 -43.78
C PHE A 210 -23.25 -3.93 -44.74
N THR A 211 -22.72 -3.25 -45.76
CA THR A 211 -23.54 -2.67 -46.83
C THR A 211 -24.17 -3.76 -47.70
N GLU A 212 -23.50 -4.90 -47.82
CA GLU A 212 -23.97 -6.11 -48.51
C GLU A 212 -23.61 -7.35 -47.68
N PRO A 213 -24.41 -8.43 -47.74
CA PRO A 213 -24.13 -9.66 -47.00
C PRO A 213 -22.72 -10.20 -47.30
N ARG A 214 -21.99 -10.60 -46.26
CA ARG A 214 -20.66 -11.21 -46.37
C ARG A 214 -20.72 -12.69 -46.05
N ILE A 215 -20.05 -13.51 -46.86
CA ILE A 215 -19.88 -14.94 -46.59
C ILE A 215 -18.86 -15.11 -45.47
N MET A 216 -19.28 -15.74 -44.37
CA MET A 216 -18.45 -16.03 -43.20
C MET A 216 -18.49 -17.51 -42.87
N GLU A 217 -17.37 -18.02 -42.40
CA GLU A 217 -17.26 -19.39 -41.91
C GLU A 217 -17.56 -19.41 -40.41
N ILE A 218 -18.49 -20.28 -40.00
CA ILE A 218 -18.91 -20.50 -38.61
C ILE A 218 -18.99 -22.01 -38.42
N GLU A 219 -18.21 -22.54 -37.46
CA GLU A 219 -18.10 -24.00 -37.21
C GLU A 219 -17.81 -24.82 -38.49
N GLY A 220 -16.98 -24.28 -39.40
CA GLY A 220 -16.60 -24.92 -40.66
C GLY A 220 -17.64 -24.86 -41.77
N SER A 221 -18.77 -24.19 -41.56
CA SER A 221 -19.82 -23.97 -42.58
C SER A 221 -19.91 -22.50 -42.98
N GLU A 222 -20.25 -22.24 -44.24
CA GLU A 222 -20.35 -20.87 -44.77
C GLU A 222 -21.78 -20.32 -44.70
N TYR A 223 -21.91 -19.08 -44.22
CA TYR A 223 -23.19 -18.40 -44.07
C TYR A 223 -23.12 -16.96 -44.59
N PRO A 224 -24.18 -16.45 -45.24
CA PRO A 224 -24.28 -15.03 -45.56
C PRO A 224 -24.70 -14.24 -44.30
N VAL A 225 -23.92 -13.22 -43.97
CA VAL A 225 -24.05 -12.42 -42.74
C VAL A 225 -24.21 -10.93 -43.10
N ASP A 226 -25.28 -10.29 -42.61
CA ASP A 226 -25.58 -8.86 -42.79
C ASP A 226 -24.86 -7.98 -41.76
N GLY A 227 -24.49 -8.55 -40.62
CA GLY A 227 -23.79 -7.84 -39.58
C GLY A 227 -23.40 -8.72 -38.41
N ILE A 228 -22.60 -8.15 -37.51
CA ILE A 228 -22.14 -8.81 -36.30
C ILE A 228 -22.27 -7.81 -35.15
N SER A 229 -22.78 -8.26 -34.02
CA SER A 229 -22.69 -7.52 -32.77
C SER A 229 -21.77 -8.25 -31.78
N CYS A 230 -21.04 -7.49 -30.99
CA CYS A 230 -20.25 -7.97 -29.88
C CYS A 230 -20.76 -7.35 -28.58
N HIS A 231 -21.15 -8.20 -27.63
CA HIS A 231 -21.55 -7.78 -26.30
C HIS A 231 -20.43 -8.07 -25.33
N ALA A 232 -20.08 -7.10 -24.49
CA ALA A 232 -19.07 -7.27 -23.46
C ALA A 232 -19.50 -6.54 -22.17
N ILE A 233 -18.98 -6.99 -21.03
CA ILE A 233 -19.17 -6.33 -19.74
C ILE A 233 -17.84 -5.73 -19.31
N HIS A 234 -17.81 -4.41 -19.14
CA HIS A 234 -16.67 -3.72 -18.56
C HIS A 234 -16.74 -3.76 -17.04
N ILE A 235 -15.65 -4.18 -16.42
CA ILE A 235 -15.42 -4.13 -14.98
C ILE A 235 -14.32 -3.10 -14.73
N TYR A 236 -14.68 -2.03 -14.03
CA TYR A 236 -13.81 -1.00 -13.51
C TYR A 236 -13.98 -0.90 -11.99
N GLN A 237 -12.94 -1.26 -11.24
CA GLN A 237 -12.95 -1.23 -9.78
C GLN A 237 -11.69 -0.56 -9.26
N LYS A 238 -11.89 0.41 -8.38
CA LYS A 238 -10.82 1.01 -7.58
C LYS A 238 -10.68 0.21 -6.28
N LYS A 239 -9.43 -0.04 -5.92
CA LYS A 239 -9.04 -0.83 -4.76
C LYS A 239 -8.07 -0.03 -3.89
N LYS A 240 -7.98 -0.38 -2.61
CA LYS A 240 -6.98 0.17 -1.70
C LYS A 240 -6.43 -0.89 -0.76
N LYS A 241 -5.17 -0.68 -0.36
CA LYS A 241 -4.52 -1.50 0.66
C LYS A 241 -3.59 -0.64 1.52
N TRP A 242 -3.60 -0.89 2.82
CA TRP A 242 -2.61 -0.30 3.73
C TRP A 242 -1.30 -1.09 3.62
N VAL A 243 -0.20 -0.39 3.34
CA VAL A 243 1.15 -0.95 3.29
C VAL A 243 1.94 -0.34 4.43
N SER A 244 2.41 -1.20 5.34
CA SER A 244 3.22 -0.78 6.49
C SER A 244 4.70 -0.75 6.13
N TRP A 245 5.44 0.13 6.79
CA TRP A 245 6.89 0.26 6.68
C TRP A 245 7.58 -0.30 7.93
N SER A 246 8.70 -0.97 7.71
CA SER A 246 9.60 -1.49 8.75
C SER A 246 11.05 -1.17 8.40
N GLY A 247 11.94 -1.12 9.40
CA GLY A 247 13.39 -0.99 9.16
C GLY A 247 14.08 0.09 9.98
N ASP A 248 15.23 0.53 9.49
CA ASP A 248 16.17 1.43 10.16
C ASP A 248 15.84 2.89 9.87
N ALA A 249 14.70 3.36 10.35
CA ALA A 249 14.29 4.75 10.17
C ALA A 249 13.50 5.27 11.36
N PHE A 250 13.48 6.59 11.48
CA PHE A 250 12.53 7.29 12.34
C PHE A 250 11.39 7.85 11.49
N TYR A 251 10.18 7.85 12.03
CA TYR A 251 9.08 8.67 11.57
C TYR A 251 9.00 9.94 12.41
N ASP A 252 9.08 11.09 11.75
CA ASP A 252 8.96 12.40 12.38
C ASP A 252 7.50 12.86 12.38
N TRP A 253 6.92 12.98 13.58
CA TRP A 253 5.52 13.34 13.74
C TRP A 253 5.20 14.81 13.43
N HIS A 254 6.22 15.69 13.45
CA HIS A 254 6.02 17.09 13.10
C HIS A 254 6.05 17.29 11.58
N ALA A 255 6.94 16.58 10.89
CA ALA A 255 7.07 16.65 9.43
C ALA A 255 6.13 15.70 8.69
N GLY A 256 5.67 14.62 9.35
CA GLY A 256 4.93 13.54 8.71
C GLY A 256 5.79 12.68 7.77
N GLN A 257 7.11 12.64 7.99
CA GLN A 257 8.08 12.05 7.04
C GLN A 257 9.01 11.05 7.72
N LEU A 258 9.54 10.11 6.93
CA LEU A 258 10.62 9.24 7.38
C LEU A 258 11.98 9.94 7.30
N LYS A 259 12.79 9.70 8.33
CA LYS A 259 14.20 10.04 8.40
C LYS A 259 14.99 8.74 8.31
N ILE A 260 15.57 8.52 7.14
CA ILE A 260 16.32 7.31 6.79
C ILE A 260 17.82 7.66 6.78
N PRO A 261 18.66 6.97 7.56
CA PRO A 261 20.11 7.17 7.53
C PRO A 261 20.70 6.66 6.20
N ALA A 262 21.89 7.13 5.82
CA ALA A 262 22.51 6.84 4.52
C ALA A 262 22.66 5.34 4.20
N ASN A 263 22.78 4.49 5.22
CA ASN A 263 22.86 3.02 5.11
C ASN A 263 21.67 2.31 5.78
N GLY A 264 20.59 3.04 6.08
CA GLY A 264 19.37 2.47 6.62
C GLY A 264 18.56 1.74 5.56
N THR A 265 17.82 0.72 5.99
CA THR A 265 16.88 0.00 5.13
C THR A 265 15.45 0.34 5.53
N VAL A 266 14.57 0.51 4.55
CA VAL A 266 13.13 0.58 4.76
C VAL A 266 12.46 -0.44 3.85
N VAL A 267 11.62 -1.28 4.44
CA VAL A 267 10.96 -2.38 3.76
C VAL A 267 9.46 -2.27 3.95
N GLY A 268 8.72 -2.27 2.85
CA GLY A 268 7.26 -2.36 2.85
C GLY A 268 6.78 -3.77 3.18
N SER A 269 5.63 -3.89 3.83
CA SER A 269 4.96 -5.18 4.01
C SER A 269 4.68 -5.83 2.66
N ALA A 270 4.73 -7.17 2.62
CA ALA A 270 4.31 -7.92 1.45
C ALA A 270 2.88 -7.53 1.02
N ILE A 271 2.69 -7.44 -0.29
CA ILE A 271 1.39 -7.16 -0.90
C ILE A 271 1.01 -8.34 -1.81
N GLU A 272 -0.26 -8.70 -1.84
CA GLU A 272 -0.75 -9.63 -2.86
C GLU A 272 -0.80 -8.88 -4.18
N THR A 273 -0.29 -9.51 -5.23
CA THR A 273 -0.29 -8.98 -6.59
C THR A 273 -1.69 -9.01 -7.21
N ASP A 274 -2.56 -9.90 -6.74
CA ASP A 274 -3.95 -9.96 -7.13
C ASP A 274 -4.74 -8.83 -6.45
N LEU A 275 -5.07 -7.80 -7.24
CA LEU A 275 -5.83 -6.64 -6.77
C LEU A 275 -7.27 -7.00 -6.36
N THR A 276 -7.81 -8.16 -6.75
CA THR A 276 -9.16 -8.56 -6.32
C THR A 276 -9.20 -8.88 -4.83
N ALA A 277 -8.07 -9.25 -4.22
CA ALA A 277 -7.93 -9.49 -2.78
C ALA A 277 -7.87 -8.18 -1.96
N TRP A 278 -7.72 -7.02 -2.62
CA TRP A 278 -7.68 -5.73 -1.95
C TRP A 278 -9.10 -5.22 -1.66
N SER A 279 -9.22 -4.32 -0.68
CA SER A 279 -10.51 -3.74 -0.30
C SER A 279 -11.01 -2.76 -1.37
N ASP A 280 -12.32 -2.75 -1.62
CA ASP A 280 -12.96 -1.79 -2.51
C ASP A 280 -12.76 -0.34 -2.04
N TYR A 281 -12.71 0.58 -3.00
CA TYR A 281 -12.53 2.00 -2.75
C TYR A 281 -13.35 2.87 -3.70
N ASP A 282 -14.40 3.50 -3.20
CA ASP A 282 -15.28 4.34 -4.03
C ASP A 282 -14.80 5.80 -4.19
N GLY A 283 -13.74 6.17 -3.47
CA GLY A 283 -13.22 7.53 -3.50
C GLY A 283 -12.34 7.84 -4.72
N ASP A 284 -11.89 9.09 -4.78
CA ASP A 284 -10.88 9.49 -5.76
C ASP A 284 -9.50 9.07 -5.31
N ILE A 285 -8.73 8.53 -6.24
CA ILE A 285 -7.32 8.22 -5.99
C ILE A 285 -6.58 9.57 -5.96
N PRO A 286 -5.91 9.93 -4.86
CA PRO A 286 -5.26 11.23 -4.73
C PRO A 286 -4.27 11.48 -5.86
N GLN A 287 -4.25 12.70 -6.40
CA GLN A 287 -3.24 13.11 -7.37
C GLN A 287 -1.85 13.21 -6.73
N ALA A 288 -0.79 13.21 -7.54
CA ALA A 288 0.58 13.20 -7.03
C ALA A 288 0.89 14.41 -6.14
N GLU A 289 0.35 15.58 -6.51
CA GLU A 289 0.52 16.86 -5.82
C GLU A 289 -0.25 16.93 -4.49
N GLN A 290 -1.22 16.03 -4.31
CA GLN A 290 -2.06 15.96 -3.11
C GLN A 290 -1.59 14.89 -2.12
N TYR A 291 -0.52 14.16 -2.47
CA TYR A 291 -0.05 13.03 -1.70
C TYR A 291 0.95 13.48 -0.63
N ASN A 292 0.54 13.35 0.63
CA ASN A 292 1.35 13.70 1.80
C ASN A 292 2.02 12.48 2.47
N GLY A 293 1.97 11.31 1.82
CA GLY A 293 2.53 10.07 2.35
C GLY A 293 3.99 9.83 1.91
N LEU A 294 4.55 8.68 2.27
CA LEU A 294 5.96 8.38 2.01
C LEU A 294 6.18 7.85 0.59
N MET A 295 5.28 7.00 0.12
CA MET A 295 5.34 6.46 -1.24
C MET A 295 3.94 6.18 -1.79
N ARG A 296 3.61 6.89 -2.87
CA ARG A 296 2.39 6.62 -3.65
C ARG A 296 2.66 5.51 -4.65
N ALA A 297 1.90 4.43 -4.54
CA ALA A 297 1.84 3.40 -5.58
C ALA A 297 0.41 3.28 -6.10
N ILE A 298 0.29 3.21 -7.43
CA ILE A 298 -0.94 2.84 -8.12
C ILE A 298 -0.63 1.63 -8.99
N LEU A 299 -1.27 0.51 -8.69
CA LEU A 299 -1.15 -0.72 -9.45
C LEU A 299 -2.32 -0.82 -10.43
N TYR A 300 -2.04 -1.29 -11.65
CA TYR A 300 -3.04 -1.48 -12.69
C TYR A 300 -3.09 -2.95 -13.06
N ASP A 301 -4.28 -3.55 -12.90
CA ASP A 301 -4.64 -4.83 -13.50
C ASP A 301 -5.54 -4.54 -14.71
N SER A 302 -4.90 -4.45 -15.88
CA SER A 302 -5.56 -4.08 -17.13
C SER A 302 -5.18 -5.02 -18.26
N GLN A 303 -6.16 -5.41 -19.07
CA GLN A 303 -5.91 -6.18 -20.29
C GLN A 303 -5.26 -5.31 -21.36
N LYS A 304 -4.39 -5.91 -22.17
CA LYS A 304 -3.73 -5.26 -23.31
C LYS A 304 -3.91 -6.09 -24.57
N TRP A 305 -4.03 -5.40 -25.70
CA TRP A 305 -4.01 -6.02 -27.02
C TRP A 305 -2.59 -6.46 -27.38
N ASP A 306 -2.45 -7.65 -27.97
CA ASP A 306 -1.19 -8.12 -28.55
C ASP A 306 -1.04 -7.55 -29.96
N THR A 307 -0.12 -6.60 -30.12
CA THR A 307 0.12 -5.89 -31.39
C THR A 307 0.80 -6.76 -32.44
N THR A 308 1.29 -7.95 -32.10
CA THR A 308 1.89 -8.86 -33.09
C THR A 308 0.88 -9.34 -34.13
N GLU A 309 -0.41 -9.23 -33.83
CA GLU A 309 -1.51 -9.68 -34.68
C GLU A 309 -2.19 -8.54 -35.49
N ASP A 310 -1.65 -7.31 -35.45
CA ASP A 310 -2.29 -6.13 -36.05
C ASP A 310 -2.46 -6.24 -37.58
N SER A 311 -1.56 -6.93 -38.29
CA SER A 311 -1.68 -7.17 -39.74
C SER A 311 -2.85 -8.11 -40.10
N GLU A 312 -3.34 -8.87 -39.12
CA GLU A 312 -4.40 -9.85 -39.29
C GLU A 312 -5.78 -9.29 -38.91
N VAL A 313 -5.84 -8.17 -38.18
CA VAL A 313 -7.08 -7.62 -37.64
C VAL A 313 -7.41 -6.26 -38.28
N PRO A 314 -8.49 -6.17 -39.08
CA PRO A 314 -8.93 -4.90 -39.65
C PRO A 314 -9.39 -3.91 -38.56
N ASP A 315 -9.40 -2.63 -38.90
CA ASP A 315 -10.12 -1.62 -38.11
C ASP A 315 -11.62 -1.77 -38.37
N LEU A 316 -12.44 -1.85 -37.32
CA LEU A 316 -13.89 -1.98 -37.45
C LEU A 316 -14.50 -0.79 -38.21
N ALA A 317 -13.91 0.40 -38.12
CA ALA A 317 -14.37 1.58 -38.86
C ALA A 317 -14.08 1.50 -40.36
N SER A 318 -13.25 0.56 -40.81
CA SER A 318 -12.85 0.37 -42.21
C SER A 318 -13.62 -0.74 -42.95
N LEU A 319 -14.50 -1.47 -42.25
CA LEU A 319 -15.24 -2.64 -42.75
C LEU A 319 -16.68 -2.31 -43.12
#